data_AF-A0A139XDJ2-F1
#
_entry.id   AF-A0A139XDJ2-F1
#
_cell.length_a   1.000
_cell.length_b   1.000
_cell.length_c   1.000
_cell.angle_alpha   90.00
_cell.angle_beta   90.00
_cell.angle_gamma   90.00
#
_symmetry.space_group_name_H-M   'P 1'
#
loop_
_entity.id
_entity.type
_entity.pdbx_description
1 polymer ?
#
loop_
_entity_poly.entity_id
_entity_poly.type
_entity_poly.pdbx_seq_one_letter_code
_entity_poly.pdbx_strand_id
1 'polypeptide(L)'
;MAVLNFSEQRLEGRNFNGRDLNGSTFFKAELYGVQFVKTLLSGTNFEEAKLFNVNASDAIFSPNSSFRKPVNFFKATLENVNLSGARLQQANLSMIEAKVINLSKANLTNANLREANLSGEQSERANLRGVNLTGADLYKAKLKAADLTGATLVNAKLEETELESALLVNVNATGADFREVKLTDFTVQNSIFDRANLSGVSFSDVESPDPNQPANVRFRGADLSNFTLDDVILPGSDFSPHIDANGNVTVTNLTGAKLADSNLRGSNFTNANLRNADLSKTDFTNAIFVGADLTGAIAVDAIGLVLGTSSQDNLTGTSAKDNFFGDDGDDNFNSQGGNDYLDGGDGNDTLTGGSGNDIFFGGAGNDIFNGGTGRDTILYRSGDGQDRVNGFTTGTGGDVLSFSDIDAIDVRIVNGSSQFRVGDGTAGNAGFGTGDLLLTLVNTSFTRAHVSTNIDSVNRPVFQFS
;
A
#
# COMPACT_ATOMS: atom_id res chain seq x y z
N MET A 1 -51.26 -1.98 0.41
CA MET A 1 -50.65 -3.31 0.22
C MET A 1 -50.71 -4.04 1.55
N ALA A 2 -51.06 -5.32 1.57
CA ALA A 2 -51.18 -6.05 2.84
C ALA A 2 -49.80 -6.55 3.28
N VAL A 3 -49.32 -6.02 4.40
CA VAL A 3 -48.16 -6.59 5.12
C VAL A 3 -48.57 -7.97 5.62
N LEU A 4 -47.79 -9.01 5.28
CA LEU A 4 -48.09 -10.38 5.67
C LEU A 4 -47.31 -10.77 6.94
N ASN A 5 -47.92 -11.63 7.75
CA ASN A 5 -47.30 -12.17 8.96
C ASN A 5 -47.17 -13.70 8.84
N PHE A 6 -45.93 -14.16 8.72
CA PHE A 6 -45.53 -15.57 8.68
C PHE A 6 -44.74 -15.98 9.93
N SER A 7 -44.79 -15.18 11.00
CA SER A 7 -43.99 -15.44 12.21
C SER A 7 -44.32 -16.80 12.79
N GLU A 8 -43.29 -17.55 13.21
CA GLU A 8 -43.38 -18.90 13.79
C GLU A 8 -44.03 -19.95 12.87
N GLN A 9 -44.23 -19.64 11.58
CA GLN A 9 -44.80 -20.59 10.62
C GLN A 9 -43.72 -21.40 9.92
N ARG A 10 -44.09 -22.61 9.52
CA ARG A 10 -43.32 -23.44 8.60
C ARG A 10 -43.83 -23.27 7.17
N LEU A 11 -42.96 -22.84 6.27
CA LEU A 11 -43.24 -22.62 4.86
C LEU A 11 -42.43 -23.60 4.01
N GLU A 12 -43.10 -24.51 3.31
CA GLU A 12 -42.45 -25.49 2.43
C GLU A 12 -42.78 -25.22 0.96
N GLY A 13 -41.75 -25.14 0.11
CA GLY A 13 -41.87 -25.06 -1.35
C GLY A 13 -42.63 -23.84 -1.88
N ARG A 14 -42.86 -22.81 -1.06
CA ARG A 14 -43.61 -21.61 -1.46
C ARG A 14 -42.82 -20.81 -2.50
N ASN A 15 -43.54 -20.30 -3.50
CA ASN A 15 -42.96 -19.45 -4.53
C ASN A 15 -43.52 -18.03 -4.44
N PHE A 16 -42.64 -17.09 -4.08
CA PHE A 16 -42.90 -15.66 -3.97
C PHE A 16 -42.13 -14.83 -5.01
N ASN A 17 -41.60 -15.46 -6.07
CA ASN A 17 -40.80 -14.78 -7.08
C ASN A 17 -41.54 -13.57 -7.66
N GLY A 18 -40.85 -12.43 -7.74
CA GLY A 18 -41.39 -11.16 -8.26
C GLY A 18 -42.55 -10.57 -7.46
N ARG A 19 -42.93 -11.16 -6.33
CA ARG A 19 -43.95 -10.60 -5.43
C ARG A 19 -43.38 -9.41 -4.67
N ASP A 20 -44.28 -8.61 -4.14
CA ASP A 20 -43.97 -7.59 -3.16
C ASP A 20 -44.47 -8.05 -1.80
N LEU A 21 -43.51 -8.24 -0.90
CA LEU A 21 -43.66 -8.67 0.49
C LEU A 21 -43.09 -7.60 1.44
N ASN A 22 -42.92 -6.36 0.98
CA ASN A 22 -42.32 -5.30 1.77
C ASN A 22 -43.02 -5.14 3.13
N GLY A 23 -42.23 -4.98 4.19
CA GLY A 23 -42.69 -4.87 5.59
C GLY A 23 -43.24 -6.15 6.22
N SER A 24 -43.32 -7.27 5.49
CA SER A 24 -43.78 -8.56 6.03
C SER A 24 -42.82 -9.11 7.07
N THR A 25 -43.33 -9.96 7.95
CA THR A 25 -42.52 -10.62 9.00
C THR A 25 -42.49 -12.13 8.82
N PHE A 26 -41.30 -12.68 9.02
CA PHE A 26 -40.89 -14.08 9.06
C PHE A 26 -40.15 -14.37 10.37
N PHE A 27 -40.39 -13.58 11.43
CA PHE A 27 -39.77 -13.77 12.74
C PHE A 27 -39.94 -15.22 13.22
N LYS A 28 -38.83 -15.90 13.51
CA LYS A 28 -38.82 -17.33 13.90
C LYS A 28 -39.52 -18.29 12.93
N ALA A 29 -39.73 -17.89 11.68
CA ALA A 29 -40.30 -18.76 10.67
C ALA A 29 -39.27 -19.81 10.21
N GLU A 30 -39.75 -20.97 9.78
CA GLU A 30 -38.92 -22.00 9.15
C GLU A 30 -39.27 -22.11 7.67
N LEU A 31 -38.31 -21.79 6.79
CA LEU A 31 -38.49 -21.74 5.35
C LEU A 31 -37.69 -22.87 4.70
N TYR A 32 -38.37 -23.77 3.99
CA TYR A 32 -37.76 -24.89 3.28
C TYR A 32 -38.05 -24.79 1.78
N GLY A 33 -37.01 -24.61 0.96
CA GLY A 33 -37.14 -24.56 -0.49
C GLY A 33 -37.91 -23.34 -1.01
N VAL A 34 -38.08 -22.30 -0.20
CA VAL A 34 -38.85 -21.10 -0.57
C VAL A 34 -38.11 -20.29 -1.64
N GLN A 35 -38.87 -19.76 -2.61
CA GLN A 35 -38.34 -18.95 -3.71
C GLN A 35 -38.74 -17.48 -3.53
N PHE A 36 -37.75 -16.59 -3.50
CA PHE A 36 -37.84 -15.14 -3.39
C PHE A 36 -37.09 -14.41 -4.53
N VAL A 37 -36.93 -15.05 -5.68
CA VAL A 37 -36.18 -14.48 -6.80
C VAL A 37 -36.83 -13.17 -7.26
N LYS A 38 -36.06 -12.08 -7.26
CA LYS A 38 -36.52 -10.72 -7.63
C LYS A 38 -37.72 -10.21 -6.79
N THR A 39 -37.91 -10.76 -5.59
CA THR A 39 -38.99 -10.36 -4.68
C THR A 39 -38.64 -9.05 -3.97
N LEU A 40 -39.62 -8.17 -3.74
CA LEU A 40 -39.46 -6.96 -2.93
C LEU A 40 -39.64 -7.32 -1.44
N LEU A 41 -38.60 -7.07 -0.65
CA LEU A 41 -38.46 -7.47 0.76
C LEU A 41 -37.91 -6.30 1.61
N SER A 42 -38.15 -5.05 1.20
CA SER A 42 -37.74 -3.88 1.97
C SER A 42 -38.43 -3.88 3.34
N GLY A 43 -37.64 -3.70 4.40
CA GLY A 43 -38.12 -3.62 5.78
C GLY A 43 -38.77 -4.90 6.33
N THR A 44 -38.50 -6.06 5.73
CA THR A 44 -38.99 -7.34 6.25
C THR A 44 -38.19 -7.82 7.45
N ASN A 45 -38.84 -8.57 8.35
CA ASN A 45 -38.18 -9.15 9.51
C ASN A 45 -37.96 -10.67 9.34
N PHE A 46 -36.72 -11.12 9.30
CA PHE A 46 -36.26 -12.52 9.30
C PHE A 46 -35.49 -12.87 10.60
N GLU A 47 -35.63 -12.07 11.65
CA GLU A 47 -34.97 -12.33 12.93
C GLU A 47 -35.30 -13.72 13.48
N GLU A 48 -34.26 -14.44 13.88
CA GLU A 48 -34.31 -15.84 14.35
C GLU A 48 -34.97 -16.82 13.36
N ALA A 49 -35.16 -16.43 12.09
CA ALA A 49 -35.72 -17.30 11.07
C ALA A 49 -34.70 -18.37 10.65
N LYS A 50 -35.19 -19.54 10.22
CA LYS A 50 -34.36 -20.60 9.65
C LYS A 50 -34.68 -20.74 8.17
N LEU A 51 -33.69 -20.54 7.31
CA LEU A 51 -33.83 -20.62 5.86
C LEU A 51 -32.98 -21.78 5.34
N PHE A 52 -33.65 -22.80 4.79
CA PHE A 52 -33.03 -23.99 4.22
C PHE A 52 -33.36 -24.08 2.74
N ASN A 53 -32.32 -24.16 1.89
CA ASN A 53 -32.48 -24.26 0.43
C ASN A 53 -33.30 -23.10 -0.17
N VAL A 54 -33.17 -21.90 0.39
CA VAL A 54 -33.92 -20.72 -0.04
C VAL A 54 -33.17 -20.01 -1.17
N ASN A 55 -33.90 -19.65 -2.22
CA ASN A 55 -33.36 -18.86 -3.32
C ASN A 55 -33.96 -17.46 -3.34
N ALA A 56 -33.16 -16.47 -2.97
CA ALA A 56 -33.49 -15.05 -2.94
C ALA A 56 -32.57 -14.24 -3.85
N SER A 57 -32.11 -14.83 -4.97
CA SER A 57 -31.28 -14.12 -5.94
C SER A 57 -31.99 -12.90 -6.52
N ASP A 58 -31.26 -11.81 -6.69
CA ASP A 58 -31.75 -10.51 -7.16
C ASP A 58 -32.91 -9.91 -6.33
N ALA A 59 -33.17 -10.43 -5.13
CA ALA A 59 -34.20 -9.88 -4.25
C ALA A 59 -33.82 -8.49 -3.73
N ILE A 60 -34.83 -7.66 -3.46
CA ILE A 60 -34.65 -6.27 -3.04
C ILE A 60 -35.00 -6.13 -1.57
N PHE A 61 -33.99 -6.20 -0.70
CA PHE A 61 -34.14 -6.01 0.75
C PHE A 61 -33.85 -4.58 1.21
N SER A 62 -33.18 -3.80 0.36
CA SER A 62 -32.75 -2.43 0.66
C SER A 62 -33.94 -1.55 1.06
N PRO A 63 -33.78 -0.67 2.06
CA PRO A 63 -34.82 0.29 2.42
C PRO A 63 -35.32 1.12 1.24
N ASN A 64 -36.57 1.53 1.31
CA ASN A 64 -37.19 2.43 0.33
C ASN A 64 -38.01 3.52 1.04
N SER A 65 -38.65 4.41 0.26
CA SER A 65 -39.42 5.54 0.81
C SER A 65 -40.53 5.14 1.78
N SER A 66 -41.14 3.96 1.56
CA SER A 66 -42.25 3.42 2.33
C SER A 66 -41.80 2.51 3.47
N PHE A 67 -40.68 1.80 3.28
CA PHE A 67 -40.11 0.85 4.23
C PHE A 67 -38.68 1.23 4.54
N ARG A 68 -38.51 2.20 5.46
CA ARG A 68 -37.22 2.82 5.79
C ARG A 68 -36.36 1.98 6.74
N LYS A 69 -36.96 1.04 7.46
CA LYS A 69 -36.20 0.12 8.31
C LYS A 69 -35.44 -0.86 7.43
N PRO A 70 -34.16 -1.15 7.71
CA PRO A 70 -33.45 -2.23 7.04
C PRO A 70 -34.11 -3.58 7.27
N VAL A 71 -33.87 -4.52 6.36
CA VAL A 71 -34.18 -5.93 6.61
C VAL A 71 -33.42 -6.41 7.84
N ASN A 72 -34.08 -7.23 8.66
CA ASN A 72 -33.47 -7.80 9.86
C ASN A 72 -33.31 -9.31 9.72
N PHE A 73 -32.08 -9.81 9.64
CA PHE A 73 -31.70 -11.23 9.69
C PHE A 73 -31.04 -11.60 11.03
N PHE A 74 -31.13 -10.75 12.06
CA PHE A 74 -30.47 -11.00 13.34
C PHE A 74 -30.68 -12.42 13.84
N LYS A 75 -29.59 -13.13 14.14
CA LYS A 75 -29.60 -14.53 14.61
C LYS A 75 -30.32 -15.54 13.70
N ALA A 76 -30.51 -15.22 12.43
CA ALA A 76 -31.07 -16.17 11.47
C ALA A 76 -30.08 -17.30 11.16
N THR A 77 -30.62 -18.48 10.87
CA THR A 77 -29.85 -19.62 10.35
C THR A 77 -30.05 -19.73 8.85
N LEU A 78 -28.97 -19.77 8.08
CA LEU A 78 -28.99 -19.76 6.62
C LEU A 78 -28.21 -20.97 6.08
N GLU A 79 -28.90 -22.01 5.60
CA GLU A 79 -28.26 -23.19 5.03
C GLU A 79 -28.63 -23.38 3.56
N ASN A 80 -27.61 -23.44 2.70
CA ASN A 80 -27.77 -23.51 1.25
C ASN A 80 -28.66 -22.37 0.72
N VAL A 81 -28.31 -21.12 1.08
CA VAL A 81 -29.10 -19.93 0.75
C VAL A 81 -28.42 -19.15 -0.37
N ASN A 82 -29.18 -18.87 -1.43
CA ASN A 82 -28.72 -18.07 -2.56
C ASN A 82 -29.23 -16.63 -2.47
N LEU A 83 -28.33 -15.69 -2.22
CA LEU A 83 -28.55 -14.24 -2.16
C LEU A 83 -27.75 -13.51 -3.25
N SER A 84 -27.36 -14.20 -4.33
CA SER A 84 -26.57 -13.58 -5.39
C SER A 84 -27.30 -12.40 -6.03
N GLY A 85 -26.59 -11.30 -6.26
CA GLY A 85 -27.16 -10.06 -6.81
C GLY A 85 -28.16 -9.34 -5.92
N ALA A 86 -28.44 -9.84 -4.71
CA ALA A 86 -29.44 -9.24 -3.82
C ALA A 86 -29.01 -7.84 -3.35
N ARG A 87 -30.00 -6.96 -3.15
CA ARG A 87 -29.81 -5.61 -2.62
C ARG A 87 -30.03 -5.61 -1.11
N LEU A 88 -28.95 -5.71 -0.35
CA LEU A 88 -28.90 -5.85 1.11
C LEU A 88 -28.30 -4.61 1.79
N GLN A 89 -28.41 -3.43 1.18
CA GLN A 89 -27.89 -2.20 1.77
C GLN A 89 -28.50 -1.95 3.16
N GLN A 90 -27.64 -1.63 4.13
CA GLN A 90 -28.01 -1.42 5.54
C GLN A 90 -28.60 -2.65 6.26
N ALA A 91 -28.64 -3.81 5.62
CA ALA A 91 -29.21 -5.02 6.21
C ALA A 91 -28.56 -5.35 7.56
N ASN A 92 -29.37 -5.79 8.51
CA ASN A 92 -28.86 -6.33 9.76
C ASN A 92 -28.67 -7.84 9.64
N LEU A 93 -27.44 -8.29 9.46
CA LEU A 93 -27.01 -9.69 9.36
C LEU A 93 -26.16 -10.09 10.57
N SER A 94 -26.23 -9.35 11.68
CA SER A 94 -25.41 -9.67 12.85
C SER A 94 -25.81 -10.99 13.49
N MET A 95 -24.79 -11.72 13.97
CA MET A 95 -24.94 -13.02 14.65
C MET A 95 -25.66 -14.10 13.83
N ILE A 96 -25.70 -14.01 12.50
CA ILE A 96 -26.23 -15.10 11.67
C ILE A 96 -25.32 -16.32 11.75
N GLU A 97 -25.91 -17.49 11.54
CA GLU A 97 -25.20 -18.75 11.34
C GLU A 97 -25.46 -19.22 9.91
N ALA A 98 -24.44 -19.17 9.05
CA ALA A 98 -24.56 -19.55 7.66
C ALA A 98 -23.71 -20.77 7.31
N LYS A 99 -24.27 -21.66 6.49
CA LYS A 99 -23.59 -22.81 5.90
C LYS A 99 -23.92 -22.86 4.42
N VAL A 100 -22.91 -22.85 3.56
CA VAL A 100 -23.08 -22.81 2.09
C VAL A 100 -23.97 -21.62 1.68
N ILE A 101 -23.40 -20.42 1.71
CA ILE A 101 -24.10 -19.18 1.34
C ILE A 101 -23.51 -18.57 0.09
N ASN A 102 -24.37 -18.09 -0.81
CA ASN A 102 -23.96 -17.36 -2.00
C ASN A 102 -24.38 -15.89 -1.91
N LEU A 103 -23.43 -15.00 -1.68
CA LEU A 103 -23.58 -13.54 -1.68
C LEU A 103 -22.90 -12.89 -2.89
N SER A 104 -22.57 -13.67 -3.93
CA SER A 104 -21.86 -13.13 -5.09
C SER A 104 -22.62 -11.96 -5.72
N LYS A 105 -21.90 -10.87 -5.99
CA LYS A 105 -22.44 -9.61 -6.54
C LYS A 105 -23.55 -8.96 -5.73
N ALA A 106 -23.80 -9.41 -4.49
CA ALA A 106 -24.76 -8.76 -3.61
C ALA A 106 -24.23 -7.41 -3.16
N ASN A 107 -25.14 -6.48 -2.87
CA ASN A 107 -24.80 -5.16 -2.35
C ASN A 107 -25.14 -5.07 -0.87
N LEU A 108 -24.11 -5.12 -0.02
CA LEU A 108 -24.15 -5.02 1.43
C LEU A 108 -23.56 -3.69 1.93
N THR A 109 -23.67 -2.62 1.13
CA THR A 109 -23.18 -1.29 1.54
C THR A 109 -23.79 -0.90 2.89
N ASN A 110 -22.96 -0.52 3.86
CA ASN A 110 -23.32 -0.16 5.23
C ASN A 110 -24.13 -1.24 5.98
N ALA A 111 -24.05 -2.51 5.58
CA ALA A 111 -24.70 -3.60 6.30
C ALA A 111 -23.97 -3.89 7.63
N ASN A 112 -24.72 -4.42 8.60
CA ASN A 112 -24.19 -4.88 9.87
C ASN A 112 -24.00 -6.40 9.83
N LEU A 113 -22.75 -6.87 9.79
CA LEU A 113 -22.36 -8.28 9.84
C LEU A 113 -21.60 -8.62 11.13
N ARG A 114 -21.74 -7.82 12.18
CA ARG A 114 -21.05 -8.06 13.46
C ARG A 114 -21.30 -9.47 13.96
N GLU A 115 -20.22 -10.19 14.27
CA GLU A 115 -20.26 -11.57 14.77
C GLU A 115 -21.03 -12.54 13.86
N ALA A 116 -21.22 -12.21 12.58
CA ALA A 116 -21.82 -13.12 11.62
C ALA A 116 -20.89 -14.30 11.36
N ASN A 117 -21.39 -15.53 11.43
CA ASN A 117 -20.66 -16.71 11.05
C ASN A 117 -21.00 -17.09 9.60
N LEU A 118 -20.07 -16.79 8.70
CA LEU A 118 -20.10 -17.13 7.28
C LEU A 118 -19.00 -18.15 6.93
N SER A 119 -18.33 -18.71 7.94
CA SER A 119 -17.24 -19.65 7.74
C SER A 119 -17.71 -20.94 7.08
N GLY A 120 -16.85 -21.48 6.23
CA GLY A 120 -17.04 -22.81 5.64
C GLY A 120 -15.73 -23.59 5.60
N GLU A 121 -15.84 -24.88 5.31
CA GLU A 121 -14.70 -25.67 4.84
C GLU A 121 -14.38 -25.29 3.39
N GLN A 122 -13.19 -25.63 2.87
CA GLN A 122 -12.79 -25.28 1.49
C GLN A 122 -13.82 -25.72 0.42
N SER A 123 -14.47 -26.86 0.61
CA SER A 123 -15.55 -27.38 -0.27
C SER A 123 -16.91 -26.69 -0.11
N GLU A 124 -17.11 -25.96 0.98
CA GLU A 124 -18.36 -25.33 1.39
C GLU A 124 -18.22 -23.81 1.60
N ARG A 125 -17.14 -23.22 1.05
CA ARG A 125 -16.83 -21.80 1.23
C ARG A 125 -18.00 -20.89 0.91
N ALA A 126 -18.16 -19.85 1.73
CA ALA A 126 -19.06 -18.77 1.39
C ALA A 126 -18.57 -18.07 0.12
N ASN A 127 -19.48 -17.93 -0.86
CA ASN A 127 -19.19 -17.25 -2.11
C ASN A 127 -19.53 -15.76 -1.99
N LEU A 128 -18.50 -14.94 -1.78
CA LEU A 128 -18.60 -13.47 -1.68
C LEU A 128 -18.00 -12.78 -2.92
N ARG A 129 -17.90 -13.48 -4.05
CA ARG A 129 -17.28 -12.95 -5.26
C ARG A 129 -17.97 -11.69 -5.75
N GLY A 130 -17.23 -10.60 -5.92
CA GLY A 130 -17.76 -9.32 -6.40
C GLY A 130 -18.77 -8.66 -5.46
N VAL A 131 -18.84 -9.08 -4.19
CA VAL A 131 -19.74 -8.47 -3.20
C VAL A 131 -19.32 -7.02 -2.94
N ASN A 132 -20.28 -6.13 -2.74
CA ASN A 132 -20.01 -4.76 -2.29
C ASN A 132 -20.30 -4.63 -0.79
N LEU A 133 -19.25 -4.56 0.01
CA LEU A 133 -19.23 -4.39 1.46
C LEU A 133 -18.76 -2.99 1.87
N THR A 134 -18.88 -1.98 0.99
CA THR A 134 -18.46 -0.60 1.31
C THR A 134 -19.12 -0.11 2.60
N GLY A 135 -18.31 0.30 3.58
CA GLY A 135 -18.78 0.81 4.88
C GLY A 135 -19.49 -0.24 5.76
N ALA A 136 -19.45 -1.53 5.41
CA ALA A 136 -20.04 -2.57 6.23
C ALA A 136 -19.27 -2.77 7.54
N ASP A 137 -19.99 -3.15 8.60
CA ASP A 137 -19.39 -3.50 9.89
C ASP A 137 -19.30 -5.02 10.00
N LEU A 138 -18.09 -5.57 9.88
CA LEU A 138 -17.76 -6.98 9.99
C LEU A 138 -17.03 -7.31 11.30
N TYR A 139 -17.08 -6.44 12.31
CA TYR A 139 -16.40 -6.69 13.59
C TYR A 139 -16.68 -8.10 14.13
N LYS A 140 -15.63 -8.88 14.38
CA LYS A 140 -15.70 -10.30 14.82
C LYS A 140 -16.46 -11.25 13.90
N ALA A 141 -16.71 -10.87 12.65
CA ALA A 141 -17.30 -11.79 11.70
C ALA A 141 -16.32 -12.95 11.42
N LYS A 142 -16.88 -14.12 11.13
CA LYS A 142 -16.10 -15.30 10.76
C LYS A 142 -16.28 -15.55 9.27
N LEU A 143 -15.19 -15.44 8.52
CA LEU A 143 -15.12 -15.53 7.06
C LEU A 143 -14.06 -16.56 6.63
N LYS A 144 -13.83 -17.59 7.45
CA LYS A 144 -12.87 -18.64 7.12
C LYS A 144 -13.20 -19.29 5.77
N ALA A 145 -12.16 -19.47 4.95
CA ALA A 145 -12.21 -20.00 3.59
C ALA A 145 -13.08 -19.20 2.60
N ALA A 146 -13.56 -18.00 2.95
CA ALA A 146 -14.44 -17.21 2.10
C ALA A 146 -13.75 -16.82 0.78
N ASP A 147 -14.50 -16.88 -0.33
CA ASP A 147 -14.04 -16.34 -1.62
C ASP A 147 -14.50 -14.88 -1.77
N LEU A 148 -13.58 -13.96 -1.51
CA LEU A 148 -13.77 -12.51 -1.65
C LEU A 148 -13.26 -11.99 -3.00
N THR A 149 -13.04 -12.85 -4.00
CA THR A 149 -12.49 -12.41 -5.30
C THR A 149 -13.32 -11.27 -5.90
N GLY A 150 -12.69 -10.13 -6.21
CA GLY A 150 -13.35 -8.95 -6.78
C GLY A 150 -14.22 -8.16 -5.79
N ALA A 151 -14.19 -8.48 -4.50
CA ALA A 151 -15.00 -7.80 -3.50
C ALA A 151 -14.53 -6.35 -3.29
N THR A 152 -15.49 -5.49 -2.93
CA THR A 152 -15.23 -4.11 -2.51
C THR A 152 -15.46 -3.99 -1.01
N LEU A 153 -14.40 -3.71 -0.25
CA LEU A 153 -14.35 -3.54 1.20
C LEU A 153 -14.03 -2.09 1.60
N VAL A 154 -14.25 -1.12 0.71
CA VAL A 154 -13.88 0.27 0.95
C VAL A 154 -14.49 0.81 2.25
N ASN A 155 -13.65 1.29 3.16
CA ASN A 155 -14.03 1.76 4.51
C ASN A 155 -14.83 0.73 5.35
N ALA A 156 -14.72 -0.55 5.05
CA ALA A 156 -15.31 -1.61 5.86
C ALA A 156 -14.55 -1.75 7.17
N LYS A 157 -15.25 -2.15 8.24
CA LYS A 157 -14.65 -2.44 9.54
C LYS A 157 -14.49 -3.94 9.67
N LEU A 158 -13.26 -4.44 9.68
CA LEU A 158 -12.94 -5.85 9.81
C LEU A 158 -12.23 -6.16 11.13
N GLU A 159 -12.19 -5.24 12.09
CA GLU A 159 -11.54 -5.47 13.38
C GLU A 159 -11.92 -6.83 14.00
N GLU A 160 -10.92 -7.62 14.40
CA GLU A 160 -11.07 -8.98 14.97
C GLU A 160 -11.77 -10.02 14.04
N THR A 161 -11.89 -9.76 12.74
CA THR A 161 -12.47 -10.71 11.77
C THR A 161 -11.54 -11.89 11.53
N GLU A 162 -12.13 -13.08 11.33
CA GLU A 162 -11.38 -14.29 10.96
C GLU A 162 -11.40 -14.47 9.44
N LEU A 163 -10.24 -14.33 8.78
CA LEU A 163 -10.04 -14.48 7.33
C LEU A 163 -9.06 -15.61 6.97
N GLU A 164 -8.89 -16.58 7.87
CA GLU A 164 -8.07 -17.78 7.63
C GLU A 164 -8.48 -18.46 6.32
N SER A 165 -7.49 -18.78 5.49
CA SER A 165 -7.65 -19.44 4.19
C SER A 165 -8.59 -18.74 3.19
N ALA A 166 -8.85 -17.45 3.39
CA ALA A 166 -9.69 -16.65 2.49
C ALA A 166 -8.95 -16.34 1.16
N LEU A 167 -9.73 -16.10 0.10
CA LEU A 167 -9.19 -15.61 -1.18
C LEU A 167 -9.40 -14.11 -1.32
N LEU A 168 -8.32 -13.34 -1.26
CA LEU A 168 -8.28 -11.89 -1.43
C LEU A 168 -7.67 -11.52 -2.79
N VAL A 169 -8.34 -11.91 -3.87
CA VAL A 169 -7.88 -11.67 -5.25
C VAL A 169 -8.68 -10.55 -5.91
N ASN A 170 -8.02 -9.54 -6.47
CA ASN A 170 -8.68 -8.36 -7.06
C ASN A 170 -9.59 -7.60 -6.07
N VAL A 171 -9.22 -7.56 -4.80
CA VAL A 171 -10.02 -6.92 -3.73
C VAL A 171 -9.66 -5.45 -3.63
N ASN A 172 -10.66 -4.59 -3.48
CA ASN A 172 -10.46 -3.19 -3.10
C ASN A 172 -10.87 -2.97 -1.63
N ALA A 173 -9.88 -2.89 -0.74
CA ALA A 173 -10.04 -2.63 0.69
C ALA A 173 -9.52 -1.25 1.11
N THR A 174 -9.58 -0.26 0.21
CA THR A 174 -9.13 1.11 0.49
C THR A 174 -9.81 1.66 1.75
N GLY A 175 -9.03 2.15 2.72
CA GLY A 175 -9.54 2.75 3.95
C GLY A 175 -10.21 1.79 4.93
N ALA A 176 -10.13 0.47 4.68
CA ALA A 176 -10.70 -0.52 5.59
C ALA A 176 -9.86 -0.69 6.86
N ASP A 177 -10.50 -1.13 7.94
CA ASP A 177 -9.85 -1.35 9.23
C ASP A 177 -9.67 -2.86 9.48
N PHE A 178 -8.43 -3.32 9.47
CA PHE A 178 -8.04 -4.74 9.65
C PHE A 178 -7.37 -5.01 11.00
N ARG A 179 -7.42 -4.09 11.97
CA ARG A 179 -6.76 -4.31 13.27
C ARG A 179 -7.21 -5.62 13.91
N GLU A 180 -6.27 -6.40 14.43
CA GLU A 180 -6.52 -7.70 15.07
C GLU A 180 -7.19 -8.76 14.16
N VAL A 181 -7.19 -8.57 12.83
CA VAL A 181 -7.69 -9.59 11.90
C VAL A 181 -6.76 -10.80 11.90
N LYS A 182 -7.35 -11.99 11.87
CA LYS A 182 -6.61 -13.25 11.70
C LYS A 182 -6.49 -13.58 10.22
N LEU A 183 -5.26 -13.53 9.71
CA LEU A 183 -4.89 -13.87 8.34
C LEU A 183 -3.77 -14.92 8.35
N THR A 184 -4.15 -16.16 8.10
CA THR A 184 -3.22 -17.30 7.92
C THR A 184 -3.68 -18.11 6.73
N ASP A 185 -2.75 -18.75 6.01
CA ASP A 185 -3.01 -19.62 4.85
C ASP A 185 -3.83 -18.96 3.74
N PHE A 186 -3.81 -17.63 3.65
CA PHE A 186 -4.69 -16.88 2.75
C PHE A 186 -3.99 -16.58 1.43
N THR A 187 -4.79 -16.36 0.39
CA THR A 187 -4.28 -15.95 -0.93
C THR A 187 -4.52 -14.46 -1.12
N VAL A 188 -3.50 -13.72 -1.58
CA VAL A 188 -3.64 -12.32 -1.97
C VAL A 188 -2.96 -12.04 -3.30
N GLN A 189 -3.68 -11.34 -4.20
CA GLN A 189 -3.14 -10.93 -5.50
C GLN A 189 -3.95 -9.78 -6.08
N ASN A 190 -3.30 -8.80 -6.70
CA ASN A 190 -3.92 -7.64 -7.34
C ASN A 190 -4.90 -6.89 -6.43
N SER A 191 -4.58 -6.85 -5.13
CA SER A 191 -5.47 -6.30 -4.10
C SER A 191 -4.94 -4.97 -3.57
N ILE A 192 -5.88 -4.10 -3.20
CA ILE A 192 -5.62 -2.71 -2.82
C ILE A 192 -5.97 -2.53 -1.34
N PHE A 193 -5.00 -2.11 -0.55
CA PHE A 193 -5.08 -1.75 0.87
C PHE A 193 -4.67 -0.29 1.10
N ASP A 194 -4.78 0.55 0.08
CA ASP A 194 -4.46 1.98 0.19
C ASP A 194 -5.22 2.62 1.38
N ARG A 195 -4.50 3.32 2.25
CA ARG A 195 -5.02 3.96 3.48
C ARG A 195 -5.74 3.01 4.45
N ALA A 196 -5.61 1.70 4.28
CA ALA A 196 -6.15 0.75 5.23
C ALA A 196 -5.34 0.78 6.54
N ASN A 197 -5.97 0.40 7.63
CA ASN A 197 -5.30 0.20 8.91
C ASN A 197 -5.03 -1.30 9.10
N LEU A 198 -3.76 -1.69 9.02
CA LEU A 198 -3.24 -3.04 9.25
C LEU A 198 -2.25 -3.05 10.43
N SER A 199 -2.33 -2.08 11.33
CA SER A 199 -1.40 -2.00 12.46
C SER A 199 -1.47 -3.27 13.31
N GLY A 200 -0.32 -3.88 13.59
CA GLY A 200 -0.21 -5.12 14.38
C GLY A 200 -0.70 -6.39 13.68
N VAL A 201 -1.14 -6.32 12.42
CA VAL A 201 -1.58 -7.50 11.67
C VAL A 201 -0.37 -8.34 11.24
N SER A 202 -0.54 -9.66 11.20
CA SER A 202 0.46 -10.59 10.67
C SER A 202 -0.05 -11.24 9.41
N PHE A 203 0.79 -11.30 8.38
CA PHE A 203 0.61 -12.19 7.24
C PHE A 203 1.61 -13.34 7.41
N SER A 204 1.10 -14.55 7.55
CA SER A 204 1.88 -15.78 7.55
C SER A 204 1.32 -16.76 6.52
N ASP A 205 2.19 -17.61 5.97
CA ASP A 205 1.81 -18.68 5.04
C ASP A 205 1.01 -18.19 3.84
N VAL A 206 1.43 -17.05 3.27
CA VAL A 206 0.74 -16.46 2.12
C VAL A 206 1.04 -17.27 0.86
N GLU A 207 0.04 -18.00 0.37
CA GLU A 207 0.14 -18.67 -0.93
C GLU A 207 0.04 -17.63 -2.06
N SER A 208 1.14 -17.43 -2.78
CA SER A 208 1.08 -16.71 -4.07
C SER A 208 0.44 -17.63 -5.12
N PRO A 209 -0.66 -17.22 -5.79
CA PRO A 209 -1.36 -18.07 -6.75
C PRO A 209 -0.55 -18.31 -8.04
N ASP A 210 0.46 -17.49 -8.32
CA ASP A 210 1.44 -17.71 -9.39
C ASP A 210 2.78 -17.05 -9.00
N PRO A 211 3.84 -17.83 -8.69
CA PRO A 211 5.15 -17.27 -8.34
C PRO A 211 5.82 -16.52 -9.50
N ASN A 212 5.29 -16.63 -10.74
CA ASN A 212 5.81 -15.95 -11.92
C ASN A 212 5.08 -14.63 -12.24
N GLN A 213 4.06 -14.27 -11.48
CA GLN A 213 3.37 -12.98 -11.63
C GLN A 213 3.57 -12.13 -10.38
N PRO A 214 3.82 -10.82 -10.54
CA PRO A 214 3.89 -9.93 -9.39
C PRO A 214 2.59 -9.99 -8.61
N ALA A 215 2.69 -10.05 -7.28
CA ALA A 215 1.51 -10.05 -6.42
C ALA A 215 0.72 -8.74 -6.59
N ASN A 216 1.44 -7.64 -6.93
CA ASN A 216 0.87 -6.34 -7.27
C ASN A 216 -0.13 -5.86 -6.20
N VAL A 217 0.28 -6.00 -4.94
CA VAL A 217 -0.49 -5.59 -3.77
C VAL A 217 -0.10 -4.16 -3.41
N ARG A 218 -1.08 -3.33 -3.09
CA ARG A 218 -0.86 -1.90 -2.85
C ARG A 218 -1.23 -1.53 -1.42
N PHE A 219 -0.35 -0.80 -0.76
CA PHE A 219 -0.47 -0.36 0.63
C PHE A 219 -0.30 1.14 0.77
N ARG A 220 -0.65 1.92 -0.25
CA ARG A 220 -0.25 3.33 -0.26
C ARG A 220 -0.93 4.14 0.84
N GLY A 221 -0.14 4.83 1.65
CA GLY A 221 -0.63 5.59 2.81
C GLY A 221 -1.32 4.73 3.87
N ALA A 222 -1.11 3.41 3.86
CA ALA A 222 -1.64 2.51 4.87
C ALA A 222 -0.88 2.65 6.20
N ASP A 223 -1.55 2.32 7.29
CA ASP A 223 -0.90 2.13 8.59
C ASP A 223 -0.56 0.64 8.76
N LEU A 224 0.72 0.33 8.69
CA LEU A 224 1.35 -0.98 8.85
C LEU A 224 2.29 -0.97 10.08
N SER A 225 2.03 -0.12 11.08
CA SER A 225 2.84 -0.09 12.30
C SER A 225 2.79 -1.44 13.03
N ASN A 226 3.96 -1.97 13.41
CA ASN A 226 4.12 -3.31 13.99
C ASN A 226 3.54 -4.46 13.13
N PHE A 227 3.37 -4.23 11.83
CA PHE A 227 2.92 -5.25 10.89
C PHE A 227 3.98 -6.33 10.71
N THR A 228 3.57 -7.59 10.54
CA THR A 228 4.50 -8.71 10.34
C THR A 228 4.24 -9.39 9.00
N LEU A 229 5.30 -9.61 8.23
CA LEU A 229 5.37 -10.58 7.15
C LEU A 229 6.30 -11.72 7.61
N ASP A 230 5.80 -12.94 7.56
CA ASP A 230 6.53 -14.15 7.95
C ASP A 230 6.52 -15.14 6.77
N ASP A 231 7.68 -15.35 6.15
CA ASP A 231 7.87 -16.17 4.94
C ASP A 231 6.94 -15.79 3.76
N VAL A 232 6.67 -14.50 3.59
CA VAL A 232 5.70 -14.00 2.61
C VAL A 232 6.36 -13.61 1.28
N ILE A 233 5.72 -13.99 0.16
CA ILE A 233 6.15 -13.63 -1.19
C ILE A 233 5.21 -12.58 -1.79
N LEU A 234 5.66 -11.32 -1.82
CA LEU A 234 4.89 -10.17 -2.31
C LEU A 234 5.70 -9.25 -3.24
N PRO A 235 6.27 -9.78 -4.35
CA PRO A 235 7.06 -8.99 -5.26
C PRO A 235 6.22 -7.91 -5.97
N GLY A 236 6.85 -6.76 -6.21
CA GLY A 236 6.25 -5.61 -6.89
C GLY A 236 5.19 -4.89 -6.06
N SER A 237 5.18 -5.05 -4.74
CA SER A 237 4.21 -4.39 -3.88
C SER A 237 4.49 -2.90 -3.74
N ASP A 238 3.44 -2.09 -3.59
CA ASP A 238 3.53 -0.63 -3.60
C ASP A 238 3.24 -0.05 -2.20
N PHE A 239 4.29 0.36 -1.50
CA PHE A 239 4.26 1.00 -0.18
C PHE A 239 4.49 2.52 -0.26
N SER A 240 4.43 3.13 -1.45
CA SER A 240 4.59 4.59 -1.60
C SER A 240 3.45 5.39 -0.97
N PRO A 241 3.60 6.70 -0.71
CA PRO A 241 2.52 7.52 -0.19
C PRO A 241 1.27 7.52 -1.06
N HIS A 242 0.12 7.66 -0.40
CA HIS A 242 -1.12 8.01 -1.07
C HIS A 242 -1.19 9.52 -1.28
N ILE A 243 -1.53 9.94 -2.50
CA ILE A 243 -1.82 11.34 -2.82
C ILE A 243 -3.30 11.44 -3.16
N ASP A 244 -4.04 12.23 -2.39
CA ASP A 244 -5.46 12.44 -2.64
C ASP A 244 -5.72 13.44 -3.79
N ALA A 245 -7.00 13.63 -4.13
CA ALA A 245 -7.39 14.54 -5.21
C ALA A 245 -7.03 16.02 -4.97
N ASN A 246 -6.72 16.40 -3.72
CA ASN A 246 -6.32 17.75 -3.34
C ASN A 246 -4.79 17.89 -3.24
N GLY A 247 -4.03 16.83 -3.51
CA GLY A 247 -2.58 16.81 -3.36
C GLY A 247 -2.10 16.55 -1.93
N ASN A 248 -2.98 16.21 -0.99
CA ASN A 248 -2.53 15.85 0.35
C ASN A 248 -1.83 14.49 0.31
N VAL A 249 -0.68 14.42 0.95
CA VAL A 249 0.14 13.22 1.03
C VAL A 249 -0.12 12.49 2.34
N THR A 250 -0.42 11.20 2.25
CA THR A 250 -0.45 10.28 3.39
C THR A 250 0.66 9.27 3.22
N VAL A 251 1.68 9.36 4.07
CA VAL A 251 2.82 8.45 4.09
C VAL A 251 2.39 7.07 4.58
N THR A 252 2.93 6.02 3.96
CA THR A 252 2.77 4.65 4.45
C THR A 252 3.63 4.45 5.70
N ASN A 253 3.01 4.00 6.78
CA ASN A 253 3.67 3.85 8.08
C ASN A 253 4.01 2.37 8.34
N LEU A 254 5.29 1.99 8.27
CA LEU A 254 5.82 0.67 8.63
C LEU A 254 6.67 0.73 9.91
N THR A 255 6.43 1.71 10.80
CA THR A 255 7.20 1.83 12.05
C THR A 255 7.11 0.53 12.86
N GLY A 256 8.26 -0.06 13.22
CA GLY A 256 8.34 -1.31 13.99
C GLY A 256 7.86 -2.55 13.24
N ALA A 257 7.61 -2.47 11.93
CA ALA A 257 7.21 -3.62 11.13
C ALA A 257 8.33 -4.67 11.06
N LYS A 258 7.95 -5.94 10.93
CA LYS A 258 8.86 -7.06 10.73
C LYS A 258 8.60 -7.65 9.36
N LEU A 259 9.55 -7.48 8.45
CA LEU A 259 9.48 -7.98 7.07
C LEU A 259 10.47 -9.12 6.83
N ALA A 260 11.02 -9.68 7.91
CA ALA A 260 12.10 -10.64 7.85
C ALA A 260 11.74 -11.89 7.04
N ASP A 261 12.76 -12.50 6.43
CA ASP A 261 12.67 -13.75 5.66
C ASP A 261 11.67 -13.70 4.46
N SER A 262 11.16 -12.51 4.11
CA SER A 262 10.17 -12.31 3.05
C SER A 262 10.78 -11.95 1.69
N ASN A 263 10.02 -12.13 0.61
CA ASN A 263 10.42 -11.73 -0.75
C ASN A 263 9.62 -10.50 -1.20
N LEU A 264 10.29 -9.35 -1.27
CA LEU A 264 9.73 -8.04 -1.62
C LEU A 264 10.42 -7.43 -2.84
N ARG A 265 10.94 -8.27 -3.75
CA ARG A 265 11.64 -7.84 -4.97
C ARG A 265 10.82 -6.85 -5.78
N GLY A 266 11.45 -5.78 -6.25
CA GLY A 266 10.80 -4.75 -7.08
C GLY A 266 9.72 -3.93 -6.37
N SER A 267 9.58 -4.06 -5.04
CA SER A 267 8.61 -3.28 -4.28
C SER A 267 9.02 -1.81 -4.17
N ASN A 268 8.04 -0.93 -4.00
CA ASN A 268 8.24 0.51 -3.94
C ASN A 268 8.04 1.03 -2.51
N PHE A 269 9.11 1.45 -1.86
CA PHE A 269 9.14 2.07 -0.53
C PHE A 269 9.46 3.57 -0.58
N THR A 270 9.35 4.21 -1.74
CA THR A 270 9.61 5.66 -1.90
C THR A 270 8.86 6.45 -0.82
N ASN A 271 9.57 7.26 -0.02
CA ASN A 271 9.01 8.09 1.06
C ASN A 271 8.19 7.32 2.11
N ALA A 272 8.37 6.01 2.26
CA ALA A 272 7.74 5.24 3.33
C ALA A 272 8.48 5.45 4.66
N ASN A 273 7.75 5.35 5.77
CA ASN A 273 8.34 5.39 7.11
C ASN A 273 8.59 3.96 7.60
N LEU A 274 9.84 3.52 7.66
CA LEU A 274 10.28 2.19 8.13
C LEU A 274 11.08 2.27 9.45
N ARG A 275 10.87 3.30 10.27
CA ARG A 275 11.60 3.47 11.53
C ARG A 275 11.51 2.25 12.43
N ASN A 276 12.65 1.80 12.96
CA ASN A 276 12.75 0.61 13.82
C ASN A 276 12.18 -0.69 13.19
N ALA A 277 12.08 -0.77 11.86
CA ALA A 277 11.64 -1.98 11.18
C ALA A 277 12.73 -3.05 11.19
N ASP A 278 12.32 -4.32 11.25
CA ASP A 278 13.19 -5.47 11.02
C ASP A 278 13.06 -5.93 9.57
N LEU A 279 14.11 -5.69 8.79
CA LEU A 279 14.20 -5.96 7.36
C LEU A 279 15.20 -7.10 7.07
N SER A 280 15.57 -7.86 8.10
CA SER A 280 16.64 -8.85 8.04
C SER A 280 16.28 -10.01 7.10
N LYS A 281 17.23 -10.45 6.27
CA LYS A 281 17.09 -11.55 5.30
C LYS A 281 16.00 -11.36 4.23
N THR A 282 15.37 -10.20 4.18
CA THR A 282 14.36 -9.89 3.17
C THR A 282 15.03 -9.69 1.80
N ASP A 283 14.43 -10.22 0.74
CA ASP A 283 14.87 -9.96 -0.63
C ASP A 283 14.24 -8.68 -1.17
N PHE A 284 15.02 -7.59 -1.22
CA PHE A 284 14.67 -6.30 -1.81
C PHE A 284 15.30 -6.07 -3.19
N THR A 285 15.72 -7.13 -3.90
CA THR A 285 16.32 -6.95 -5.24
C THR A 285 15.43 -6.09 -6.14
N ASN A 286 15.99 -5.03 -6.74
CA ASN A 286 15.31 -4.04 -7.56
C ASN A 286 14.21 -3.21 -6.86
N ALA A 287 14.08 -3.28 -5.53
CA ALA A 287 13.18 -2.40 -4.79
C ALA A 287 13.61 -0.93 -4.89
N ILE A 288 12.73 -0.01 -4.50
CA ILE A 288 12.98 1.44 -4.53
C ILE A 288 12.81 1.98 -3.12
N PHE A 289 13.85 2.62 -2.57
CA PHE A 289 13.82 3.21 -1.22
C PHE A 289 14.00 4.74 -1.20
N VAL A 290 13.88 5.42 -2.34
CA VAL A 290 14.12 6.87 -2.44
C VAL A 290 13.35 7.65 -1.37
N GLY A 291 14.06 8.34 -0.47
CA GLY A 291 13.47 9.14 0.61
C GLY A 291 12.74 8.36 1.71
N ALA A 292 12.90 7.04 1.79
CA ALA A 292 12.40 6.26 2.90
C ALA A 292 13.08 6.65 4.22
N ASP A 293 12.32 6.72 5.31
CA ASP A 293 12.90 6.88 6.66
C ASP A 293 13.20 5.50 7.24
N LEU A 294 14.49 5.18 7.37
CA LEU A 294 15.00 3.90 7.88
C LEU A 294 15.65 4.04 9.26
N THR A 295 15.47 5.17 9.97
CA THR A 295 16.15 5.38 11.26
C THR A 295 15.86 4.24 12.23
N GLY A 296 16.92 3.62 12.74
CA GLY A 296 16.85 2.50 13.69
C GLY A 296 16.34 1.17 13.11
N ALA A 297 16.12 1.10 11.79
CA ALA A 297 15.83 -0.17 11.13
C ALA A 297 17.05 -1.10 11.15
N ILE A 298 16.82 -2.40 11.04
CA ILE A 298 17.87 -3.41 10.92
C ILE A 298 17.68 -4.19 9.62
N ALA A 299 18.78 -4.51 8.92
CA ALA A 299 18.74 -5.21 7.63
C ALA A 299 19.85 -6.28 7.55
N VAL A 300 20.00 -7.11 8.59
CA VAL A 300 21.03 -8.15 8.63
C VAL A 300 20.75 -9.19 7.55
N ASP A 301 21.73 -9.47 6.70
CA ASP A 301 21.62 -10.41 5.57
C ASP A 301 20.50 -10.07 4.55
N ALA A 302 20.00 -8.82 4.52
CA ALA A 302 19.07 -8.38 3.48
C ALA A 302 19.75 -8.35 2.11
N ILE A 303 18.96 -8.52 1.03
CA ILE A 303 19.45 -8.46 -0.35
C ILE A 303 18.93 -7.18 -1.00
N GLY A 304 19.79 -6.40 -1.66
CA GLY A 304 19.37 -5.16 -2.33
C GLY A 304 19.19 -3.96 -1.41
N LEU A 305 19.53 -4.09 -0.13
CA LEU A 305 19.51 -3.04 0.88
C LEU A 305 20.75 -3.19 1.78
N VAL A 306 21.51 -2.11 1.94
CA VAL A 306 22.68 -2.03 2.80
C VAL A 306 22.48 -0.84 3.73
N LEU A 307 22.51 -1.09 5.05
CA LEU A 307 22.37 -0.06 6.07
C LEU A 307 23.68 0.09 6.85
N GLY A 308 24.13 1.33 7.00
CA GLY A 308 25.11 1.75 7.99
C GLY A 308 24.46 1.93 9.37
N THR A 309 25.26 2.45 10.27
CA THR A 309 24.96 2.74 11.65
C THR A 309 25.29 4.20 11.93
N SER A 310 25.04 4.66 13.15
CA SER A 310 25.43 6.03 13.55
C SER A 310 26.95 6.19 13.77
N SER A 311 27.79 5.44 13.08
CA SER A 311 29.25 5.42 13.20
C SER A 311 29.85 5.27 11.81
N GLN A 312 31.13 5.62 11.65
CA GLN A 312 31.83 5.41 10.39
C GLN A 312 31.79 3.94 9.95
N ASP A 313 31.19 3.70 8.80
CA ASP A 313 30.98 2.40 8.21
C ASP A 313 31.67 2.26 6.84
N ASN A 314 31.93 1.01 6.46
CA ASN A 314 32.38 0.65 5.12
C ASN A 314 31.32 -0.21 4.45
N LEU A 315 30.52 0.39 3.60
CA LEU A 315 29.39 -0.26 2.96
C LEU A 315 29.78 -0.72 1.56
N THR A 316 29.57 -2.00 1.26
CA THR A 316 29.92 -2.59 -0.04
C THR A 316 28.71 -3.31 -0.63
N GLY A 317 28.45 -3.04 -1.90
CA GLY A 317 27.30 -3.58 -2.64
C GLY A 317 27.67 -4.74 -3.52
N THR A 318 26.87 -4.91 -4.56
CA THR A 318 26.96 -6.01 -5.51
C THR A 318 27.05 -5.48 -6.94
N SER A 319 26.94 -6.34 -7.94
CA SER A 319 26.83 -5.91 -9.34
C SER A 319 25.38 -5.72 -9.80
N ALA A 320 24.44 -5.82 -8.85
CA ALA A 320 23.02 -5.61 -9.06
C ALA A 320 22.60 -4.28 -8.43
N LYS A 321 21.39 -3.82 -8.76
CA LYS A 321 20.81 -2.64 -8.12
C LYS A 321 20.69 -2.84 -6.61
N ASP A 322 21.33 -1.96 -5.86
CA ASP A 322 21.31 -1.88 -4.40
C ASP A 322 20.76 -0.54 -3.91
N ASN A 323 20.34 -0.49 -2.65
CA ASN A 323 19.96 0.74 -1.95
C ASN A 323 20.84 0.87 -0.71
N PHE A 324 21.52 2.00 -0.53
CA PHE A 324 22.44 2.27 0.56
C PHE A 324 21.94 3.45 1.40
N PHE A 325 22.10 3.31 2.70
CA PHE A 325 21.82 4.34 3.70
C PHE A 325 22.93 4.32 4.75
N GLY A 326 23.63 5.44 4.96
CA GLY A 326 24.75 5.52 5.92
C GLY A 326 24.29 5.79 7.34
N ASP A 327 23.25 6.62 7.50
CA ASP A 327 22.78 7.17 8.79
C ASP A 327 23.71 8.30 9.27
N ASP A 328 24.22 8.27 10.51
CA ASP A 328 25.23 9.25 10.95
C ASP A 328 26.64 8.65 10.81
N GLY A 329 27.66 9.41 10.46
CA GLY A 329 29.04 8.92 10.41
C GLY A 329 29.78 9.42 9.18
N ASP A 330 31.11 9.37 9.19
CA ASP A 330 31.90 9.63 7.98
C ASP A 330 32.03 8.31 7.20
N ASP A 331 31.07 7.98 6.34
CA ASP A 331 30.96 6.66 5.73
C ASP A 331 31.67 6.51 4.40
N ASN A 332 31.96 5.27 4.03
CA ASN A 332 32.61 4.93 2.76
C ASN A 332 31.81 3.87 2.01
N PHE A 333 31.17 4.28 0.91
CA PHE A 333 30.34 3.41 0.09
C PHE A 333 31.07 2.98 -1.18
N ASN A 334 30.91 1.71 -1.53
CA ASN A 334 31.29 1.16 -2.82
C ASN A 334 30.17 0.25 -3.33
N SER A 335 29.27 0.81 -4.15
CA SER A 335 28.12 0.04 -4.68
C SER A 335 28.48 -0.84 -5.88
N GLN A 336 29.68 -0.69 -6.44
CA GLN A 336 30.24 -1.45 -7.57
C GLN A 336 29.50 -1.26 -8.90
N GLY A 337 28.34 -1.87 -9.10
CA GLY A 337 27.61 -1.69 -10.34
C GLY A 337 26.15 -2.10 -10.21
N GLY A 338 25.31 -1.59 -11.09
CA GLY A 338 23.88 -1.56 -10.83
C GLY A 338 23.35 -0.16 -11.12
N ASN A 339 22.06 0.07 -10.91
CA ASN A 339 21.52 1.42 -10.91
C ASN A 339 21.13 1.73 -9.46
N ASP A 340 22.09 2.20 -8.70
CA ASP A 340 22.04 2.20 -7.24
C ASP A 340 21.41 3.48 -6.70
N TYR A 341 20.89 3.39 -5.47
CA TYR A 341 20.51 4.56 -4.68
C TYR A 341 21.44 4.66 -3.48
N LEU A 342 22.16 5.76 -3.35
CA LEU A 342 23.14 6.00 -2.29
C LEU A 342 22.73 7.24 -1.49
N ASP A 343 22.40 7.03 -0.22
CA ASP A 343 22.06 8.05 0.76
C ASP A 343 23.13 8.03 1.85
N GLY A 344 24.01 9.04 1.87
CA GLY A 344 25.11 9.17 2.83
C GLY A 344 24.55 9.38 4.25
N GLY A 345 23.79 10.46 4.42
CA GLY A 345 23.17 10.80 5.70
C GLY A 345 23.90 11.97 6.32
N ASP A 346 24.15 11.94 7.63
CA ASP A 346 24.87 13.01 8.32
C ASP A 346 26.35 12.60 8.50
N GLY A 347 27.29 13.41 8.02
CA GLY A 347 28.74 13.16 8.15
C GLY A 347 29.48 13.45 6.85
N ASN A 348 30.81 13.30 6.82
CA ASN A 348 31.58 13.53 5.59
C ASN A 348 31.79 12.20 4.86
N ASP A 349 30.88 11.92 3.94
CA ASP A 349 30.80 10.63 3.28
C ASP A 349 31.64 10.55 2.01
N THR A 350 32.02 9.34 1.62
CA THR A 350 32.58 9.04 0.32
C THR A 350 31.69 8.04 -0.41
N LEU A 351 30.95 8.52 -1.41
CA LEU A 351 29.95 7.74 -2.14
C LEU A 351 30.48 7.35 -3.53
N THR A 352 30.71 6.06 -3.76
CA THR A 352 31.18 5.53 -5.05
C THR A 352 30.13 4.62 -5.69
N GLY A 353 29.53 5.07 -6.81
CA GLY A 353 28.47 4.35 -7.54
C GLY A 353 28.99 3.25 -8.45
N GLY A 354 30.08 3.54 -9.17
CA GLY A 354 30.75 2.54 -9.99
C GLY A 354 30.13 2.47 -11.40
N SER A 355 29.47 1.38 -11.79
CA SER A 355 28.89 1.26 -13.13
C SER A 355 27.38 1.18 -13.16
N GLY A 356 26.75 2.06 -13.95
CA GLY A 356 25.32 2.10 -14.21
C GLY A 356 24.80 3.50 -13.95
N ASN A 357 23.49 3.67 -13.82
CA ASN A 357 22.88 4.99 -13.64
C ASN A 357 22.50 5.16 -12.19
N ASP A 358 23.37 5.79 -11.41
CA ASP A 358 23.22 5.86 -9.96
C ASP A 358 22.54 7.15 -9.51
N ILE A 359 21.91 7.10 -8.34
CA ILE A 359 21.29 8.25 -7.69
C ILE A 359 21.99 8.46 -6.35
N PHE A 360 22.56 9.65 -6.16
CA PHE A 360 23.29 10.03 -4.97
C PHE A 360 22.58 11.12 -4.18
N PHE A 361 22.60 10.99 -2.87
CA PHE A 361 22.25 11.99 -1.89
C PHE A 361 23.35 11.98 -0.83
N GLY A 362 24.08 13.08 -0.67
CA GLY A 362 25.14 13.19 0.33
C GLY A 362 24.55 13.28 1.73
N GLY A 363 23.57 14.18 1.88
CA GLY A 363 23.07 14.56 3.20
C GLY A 363 24.01 15.60 3.81
N ALA A 364 24.00 15.79 5.13
CA ALA A 364 24.69 16.90 5.76
C ALA A 364 26.17 16.61 6.02
N GLY A 365 27.10 17.38 5.45
CA GLY A 365 28.52 17.22 5.73
C GLY A 365 29.39 17.84 4.66
N ASN A 366 30.51 17.21 4.32
CA ASN A 366 31.27 17.60 3.13
C ASN A 366 31.66 16.33 2.40
N ASP A 367 30.83 15.97 1.44
CA ASP A 367 30.84 14.64 0.87
C ASP A 367 31.71 14.56 -0.38
N ILE A 368 32.10 13.34 -0.73
CA ILE A 368 32.85 13.03 -1.94
C ILE A 368 32.03 12.07 -2.79
N PHE A 369 31.52 12.57 -3.91
CA PHE A 369 30.81 11.76 -4.90
C PHE A 369 31.77 11.28 -5.98
N ASN A 370 31.77 9.97 -6.25
CA ASN A 370 32.46 9.33 -7.37
C ASN A 370 31.42 8.56 -8.20
N GLY A 371 30.83 9.23 -9.20
CA GLY A 371 29.76 8.64 -10.03
C GLY A 371 30.21 7.36 -10.73
N GLY A 372 31.31 7.46 -11.47
CA GLY A 372 31.88 6.32 -12.20
C GLY A 372 31.47 6.33 -13.66
N THR A 373 30.89 5.25 -14.17
CA THR A 373 30.43 5.15 -15.56
C THR A 373 28.92 5.01 -15.62
N GLY A 374 28.29 5.72 -16.55
CA GLY A 374 26.86 5.70 -16.76
C GLY A 374 26.31 7.11 -16.67
N ARG A 375 25.00 7.25 -16.46
CA ARG A 375 24.35 8.53 -16.29
C ARG A 375 23.91 8.67 -14.84
N ASP A 376 24.73 9.34 -14.06
CA ASP A 376 24.53 9.47 -12.62
C ASP A 376 23.72 10.72 -12.30
N THR A 377 23.02 10.72 -11.18
CA THR A 377 22.24 11.86 -10.69
C THR A 377 22.61 12.16 -9.25
N ILE A 378 23.13 13.37 -9.00
CA ILE A 378 23.28 13.89 -7.63
C ILE A 378 22.07 14.75 -7.32
N LEU A 379 21.38 14.42 -6.23
CA LEU A 379 20.34 15.22 -5.61
C LEU A 379 21.00 16.05 -4.50
N TYR A 380 21.05 17.35 -4.70
CA TYR A 380 21.66 18.28 -3.76
C TYR A 380 20.59 19.19 -3.17
N ARG A 381 20.60 19.39 -1.85
CA ARG A 381 19.63 20.19 -1.12
C ARG A 381 20.30 21.27 -0.28
N SER A 382 19.50 22.26 0.13
CA SER A 382 19.96 23.22 1.13
C SER A 382 20.25 22.51 2.45
N GLY A 383 21.51 22.52 2.88
CA GLY A 383 21.96 21.89 4.13
C GLY A 383 23.02 20.81 3.95
N ASP A 384 23.22 20.33 2.71
CA ASP A 384 24.09 19.19 2.43
C ASP A 384 25.60 19.48 2.66
N GLY A 385 25.99 20.77 2.62
CA GLY A 385 27.34 21.22 2.97
C GLY A 385 28.31 21.24 1.78
N GLN A 386 29.63 21.33 1.98
CA GLN A 386 30.55 21.67 0.87
C GLN A 386 31.11 20.44 0.15
N ASP A 387 30.36 19.95 -0.82
CA ASP A 387 30.66 18.66 -1.41
C ASP A 387 31.62 18.74 -2.60
N ARG A 388 32.22 17.60 -2.91
CA ARG A 388 33.18 17.42 -4.00
C ARG A 388 32.79 16.26 -4.89
N VAL A 389 32.61 16.54 -6.17
CA VAL A 389 32.26 15.53 -7.18
C VAL A 389 33.44 15.25 -8.08
N ASN A 390 33.76 13.97 -8.23
CA ASN A 390 34.77 13.47 -9.15
C ASN A 390 34.12 12.67 -10.28
N GLY A 391 34.74 12.72 -11.46
CA GLY A 391 34.37 11.85 -12.58
C GLY A 391 33.13 12.27 -13.36
N PHE A 392 32.47 13.37 -12.99
CA PHE A 392 31.29 13.87 -13.71
C PHE A 392 31.59 14.22 -15.17
N THR A 393 30.77 13.72 -16.08
CA THR A 393 30.89 13.87 -17.53
C THR A 393 29.80 14.77 -18.10
N THR A 394 30.14 15.57 -19.11
CA THR A 394 29.22 16.49 -19.80
C THR A 394 28.76 15.95 -21.15
N GLY A 395 27.56 16.31 -21.60
CA GLY A 395 27.07 16.08 -22.97
C GLY A 395 25.89 15.12 -23.04
N THR A 396 25.40 14.82 -24.24
CA THR A 396 24.30 13.85 -24.45
C THR A 396 24.58 12.49 -23.79
N GLY A 397 23.93 12.20 -22.67
CA GLY A 397 24.14 10.98 -21.86
C GLY A 397 25.02 11.16 -20.62
N GLY A 398 25.60 12.36 -20.41
CA GLY A 398 26.32 12.72 -19.20
C GLY A 398 25.40 12.91 -18.01
N ASP A 399 26.02 13.18 -16.86
CA ASP A 399 25.41 13.11 -15.54
C ASP A 399 24.37 14.22 -15.31
N VAL A 400 23.74 14.20 -14.15
CA VAL A 400 22.70 15.15 -13.75
C VAL A 400 23.01 15.67 -12.36
N LEU A 401 22.92 16.98 -12.20
CA LEU A 401 22.90 17.61 -10.90
C LEU A 401 21.54 18.26 -10.71
N SER A 402 20.81 17.81 -9.70
CA SER A 402 19.46 18.29 -9.39
C SER A 402 19.50 19.00 -8.06
N PHE A 403 19.08 20.26 -8.05
CA PHE A 403 18.96 21.03 -6.80
C PHE A 403 17.52 21.06 -6.35
N SER A 404 17.27 20.85 -5.05
CA SER A 404 16.00 21.21 -4.42
C SER A 404 16.21 22.22 -3.30
N ASP A 405 15.19 23.05 -3.08
CA ASP A 405 15.19 24.06 -2.02
C ASP A 405 16.34 25.08 -2.10
N ILE A 406 16.83 25.34 -3.33
CA ILE A 406 17.87 26.33 -3.63
C ILE A 406 17.35 27.30 -4.69
N ASP A 407 17.20 28.58 -4.30
CA ASP A 407 16.55 29.60 -5.12
C ASP A 407 17.45 30.21 -6.21
N ALA A 408 18.77 30.30 -5.96
CA ALA A 408 19.71 30.94 -6.88
C ALA A 408 21.11 30.32 -6.79
N ILE A 409 21.70 30.04 -7.96
CA ILE A 409 23.02 29.42 -8.09
C ILE A 409 23.91 30.29 -8.98
N ASP A 410 25.14 30.53 -8.53
CA ASP A 410 26.25 31.05 -9.32
C ASP A 410 27.26 29.94 -9.62
N VAL A 411 27.93 30.03 -10.78
CA VAL A 411 28.96 29.07 -11.21
C VAL A 411 30.26 29.80 -11.48
N ARG A 412 31.32 29.44 -10.74
CA ARG A 412 32.66 30.01 -10.88
C ARG A 412 33.68 28.93 -11.24
N ILE A 413 34.58 29.25 -12.16
CA ILE A 413 35.77 28.41 -12.39
C ILE A 413 36.90 28.84 -11.46
N VAL A 414 37.42 27.89 -10.67
CA VAL A 414 38.56 28.07 -9.77
C VAL A 414 39.55 26.94 -10.01
N ASN A 415 40.77 27.28 -10.41
CA ASN A 415 41.85 26.31 -10.68
C ASN A 415 41.44 25.17 -11.64
N GLY A 416 40.60 25.44 -12.62
CA GLY A 416 40.12 24.44 -13.60
C GLY A 416 38.95 23.58 -13.13
N SER A 417 38.46 23.78 -11.90
CA SER A 417 37.25 23.14 -11.36
C SER A 417 36.07 24.11 -11.36
N SER A 418 34.87 23.57 -11.46
CA SER A 418 33.63 24.35 -11.40
C SER A 418 33.09 24.36 -9.98
N GLN A 419 32.80 25.54 -9.46
CA GLN A 419 32.27 25.77 -8.12
C GLN A 419 30.86 26.36 -8.23
N PHE A 420 29.89 25.67 -7.64
CA PHE A 420 28.49 26.10 -7.55
C PHE A 420 28.27 26.73 -6.19
N ARG A 421 27.68 27.92 -6.15
CA ARG A 421 27.49 28.73 -4.92
C ARG A 421 26.07 29.25 -4.81
N VAL A 422 25.56 29.39 -3.60
CA VAL A 422 24.25 30.06 -3.37
C VAL A 422 24.43 31.56 -3.51
N GLY A 423 23.54 32.21 -4.26
CA GLY A 423 23.48 33.67 -4.39
C GLY A 423 22.36 34.30 -3.56
N ASP A 424 22.45 35.61 -3.26
CA ASP A 424 21.38 36.37 -2.58
C ASP A 424 20.20 36.77 -3.49
N GLY A 425 20.23 36.36 -4.76
CA GLY A 425 19.17 36.63 -5.74
C GLY A 425 19.06 38.08 -6.23
N THR A 426 19.95 39.00 -5.85
CA THR A 426 19.85 40.41 -6.26
C THR A 426 20.51 40.70 -7.62
N ALA A 427 19.68 40.92 -8.64
CA ALA A 427 20.16 41.29 -9.98
C ALA A 427 20.79 42.70 -9.99
N GLY A 428 22.05 42.80 -10.40
CA GLY A 428 22.73 44.10 -10.63
C GLY A 428 23.88 44.43 -9.69
N ASN A 429 24.15 43.60 -8.68
CA ASN A 429 25.44 43.64 -8.00
C ASN A 429 26.50 42.98 -8.90
N ALA A 430 27.66 43.61 -9.03
CA ALA A 430 28.78 43.14 -9.87
C ALA A 430 29.46 41.84 -9.35
N GLY A 431 28.80 41.10 -8.47
CA GLY A 431 29.22 39.81 -7.98
C GLY A 431 28.14 39.23 -7.10
N PHE A 432 27.89 37.94 -7.22
CA PHE A 432 27.09 37.10 -6.32
C PHE A 432 27.65 37.04 -4.87
N GLY A 433 28.40 38.05 -4.42
CA GLY A 433 29.00 38.12 -3.09
C GLY A 433 29.95 36.97 -2.76
N THR A 434 30.24 36.79 -1.48
CA THR A 434 30.95 35.63 -0.91
C THR A 434 29.98 34.47 -0.62
N GLY A 435 29.01 34.23 -1.52
CA GLY A 435 28.00 33.19 -1.33
C GLY A 435 28.60 31.84 -0.95
N ASP A 436 27.89 31.09 -0.11
CA ASP A 436 28.35 29.81 0.42
C ASP A 436 28.55 28.81 -0.73
N LEU A 437 29.70 28.13 -0.69
CA LEU A 437 30.02 27.08 -1.66
C LEU A 437 29.13 25.88 -1.39
N LEU A 438 28.44 25.42 -2.42
CA LEU A 438 27.63 24.19 -2.36
C LEU A 438 28.44 23.00 -2.83
N LEU A 439 29.02 23.10 -4.03
CA LEU A 439 29.55 21.94 -4.73
C LEU A 439 30.76 22.31 -5.57
N THR A 440 31.81 21.50 -5.48
CA THR A 440 32.97 21.56 -6.38
C THR A 440 32.97 20.35 -7.31
N LEU A 441 32.79 20.60 -8.61
CA LEU A 441 33.02 19.60 -9.65
C LEU A 441 34.49 19.65 -10.08
N VAL A 442 35.25 18.59 -9.80
CA VAL A 442 36.70 18.57 -9.93
C VAL A 442 37.13 18.36 -11.38
N ASN A 443 38.09 19.17 -11.85
CA ASN A 443 38.68 19.09 -13.20
C ASN A 443 37.65 19.19 -14.34
N THR A 444 36.57 19.93 -14.10
CA THR A 444 35.51 20.19 -15.09
C THR A 444 35.35 21.68 -15.34
N SER A 445 35.04 22.04 -16.59
CA SER A 445 34.81 23.42 -17.01
C SER A 445 33.35 23.64 -17.39
N PHE A 446 32.53 24.00 -16.41
CA PHE A 446 31.12 24.33 -16.60
C PHE A 446 30.91 25.84 -16.76
N THR A 447 29.98 26.19 -17.63
CA THR A 447 29.51 27.58 -17.78
C THR A 447 28.00 27.61 -17.60
N ARG A 448 27.44 28.79 -17.36
CA ARG A 448 25.98 28.99 -17.29
C ARG A 448 25.23 28.54 -18.55
N ALA A 449 25.92 28.37 -19.69
CA ALA A 449 25.33 27.87 -20.92
C ALA A 449 25.06 26.34 -20.92
N HIS A 450 25.67 25.59 -19.99
CA HIS A 450 25.43 24.15 -19.82
C HIS A 450 24.23 23.86 -18.89
N VAL A 451 23.55 24.91 -18.43
CA VAL A 451 22.33 24.81 -17.62
C VAL A 451 21.16 24.69 -18.59
N SER A 452 20.55 23.51 -18.69
CA SER A 452 19.24 23.42 -19.31
C SER A 452 18.22 24.13 -18.41
N THR A 453 17.32 24.90 -19.00
CA THR A 453 16.17 25.49 -18.27
C THR A 453 15.11 24.42 -17.96
N ASN A 454 15.50 23.14 -17.91
CA ASN A 454 14.57 22.07 -17.65
C ASN A 454 14.24 22.10 -16.17
N ILE A 455 12.97 22.36 -15.93
CA ILE A 455 12.38 22.27 -14.61
C ILE A 455 11.75 20.87 -14.52
N ASP A 456 11.98 20.13 -13.44
CA ASP A 456 11.36 18.81 -13.30
C ASP A 456 9.84 18.90 -13.08
N SER A 457 9.16 17.75 -12.98
CA SER A 457 7.70 17.68 -12.83
C SER A 457 7.15 18.31 -11.54
N VAL A 458 8.00 18.74 -10.61
CA VAL A 458 7.64 19.45 -9.36
C VAL A 458 8.26 20.85 -9.29
N ASN A 459 8.63 21.40 -10.44
CA ASN A 459 9.06 22.78 -10.60
C ASN A 459 10.48 23.11 -10.06
N ARG A 460 11.39 22.13 -9.93
CA ARG A 460 12.78 22.32 -9.46
C ARG A 460 13.78 22.61 -10.61
N PRO A 461 14.79 23.48 -10.43
CA PRO A 461 15.84 23.69 -11.43
C PRO A 461 16.68 22.42 -11.59
N VAL A 462 16.64 21.80 -12.78
CA VAL A 462 17.49 20.65 -13.10
C VAL A 462 18.61 21.10 -14.01
N PHE A 463 19.86 20.81 -13.61
CA PHE A 463 21.00 20.96 -14.49
C PHE A 463 21.15 19.64 -15.25
N GLN A 464 20.38 19.47 -16.32
CA GLN A 464 20.69 18.43 -17.31
C GLN A 464 21.80 18.97 -18.20
N PHE A 465 22.96 18.32 -18.16
CA PHE A 465 24.14 18.74 -18.90
C PHE A 465 24.05 18.21 -20.35
N SER A 466 23.45 18.98 -21.26
CA SER A 466 23.26 18.63 -22.68
C SER A 466 24.52 18.76 -23.52
#